data_AF-A0A176X1Y2-F1
#
_entry.id   AF-A0A176X1Y2-F1
#
_cell.length_a   1.000
_cell.length_b   1.000
_cell.length_c   1.000
_cell.angle_alpha   90.00
_cell.angle_beta   90.00
_cell.angle_gamma   90.00
#
_symmetry.space_group_name_H-M   'P 1'
#
loop_
_entity.id
_entity.type
_entity.pdbx_description
1 polymer ?
#
loop_
_entity_poly.entity_id
_entity_poly.type
_entity_poly.pdbx_seq_one_letter_code
_entity_poly.pdbx_strand_id
1 'polypeptide(L)'
;MPRGLISELEMAAAKGDFHPTELSLLLDRAVDMTRLLMRENHDDETAKGVVYCLSIASRRAHRLSKDEATEILLGAADALRIMLGKKT
;
A
#
# COMPACT_ATOMS: atom_id res chain seq x y z
N MET A 1 -11.34 7.41 1.74
CA MET A 1 -11.40 7.61 0.28
C MET A 1 -10.11 7.09 -0.35
N PRO A 2 -10.18 6.22 -1.38
CA PRO A 2 -8.99 5.58 -1.97
C PRO A 2 -7.95 6.58 -2.50
N ARG A 3 -8.41 7.67 -3.12
CA ARG A 3 -7.54 8.72 -3.70
C ARG A 3 -6.71 9.47 -2.65
N GLY A 4 -7.26 9.68 -1.44
CA GLY A 4 -6.52 10.32 -0.36
C GLY A 4 -5.35 9.47 0.13
N LEU A 5 -5.57 8.16 0.26
CA LEU A 5 -4.54 7.22 0.69
C LEU A 5 -3.40 7.08 -0.34
N ILE A 6 -3.71 7.10 -1.64
CA ILE A 6 -2.68 7.11 -2.70
C ILE A 6 -1.75 8.31 -2.53
N SER A 7 -2.29 9.51 -2.37
CA SER A 7 -1.47 10.70 -2.16
C SER A 7 -0.67 10.65 -0.85
N GLU A 8 -1.23 10.09 0.23
CA GLU A 8 -0.50 9.90 1.48
C GLU A 8 0.70 8.95 1.31
N LEU A 9 0.55 7.86 0.56
CA LEU A 9 1.63 6.92 0.23
C LEU A 9 2.76 7.59 -0.57
N GLU A 10 2.40 8.40 -1.57
CA GLU A 10 3.36 9.11 -2.41
C GLU A 10 4.08 10.23 -1.66
N MET A 11 3.34 10.99 -0.85
CA MET A 11 3.93 12.02 0.01
C MET A 11 4.85 11.41 1.05
N ALA A 12 4.50 10.24 1.60
CA ALA A 12 5.40 9.48 2.44
C ALA A 12 6.65 9.12 1.62
N ALA A 13 6.53 8.35 0.53
CA ALA A 13 7.68 7.98 -0.30
C ALA A 13 8.60 9.18 -0.66
N ALA A 14 8.04 10.32 -1.04
CA ALA A 14 8.79 11.53 -1.38
C ALA A 14 9.57 12.14 -0.21
N LYS A 15 9.08 12.01 1.03
CA LYS A 15 9.79 12.51 2.22
C LYS A 15 11.03 11.68 2.57
N GLY A 16 11.04 10.38 2.27
CA GLY A 16 12.18 9.50 2.52
C GLY A 16 12.57 9.29 4.00
N ASP A 17 11.77 9.80 4.94
CA ASP A 17 12.00 9.68 6.37
C ASP A 17 10.69 9.36 7.09
N PHE A 18 10.56 8.12 7.58
CA PHE A 18 9.35 7.61 8.21
C PHE A 18 9.72 6.93 9.52
N HIS A 19 8.96 7.18 10.57
CA HIS A 19 9.05 6.34 11.74
C HIS A 19 8.49 4.94 11.40
N PRO A 20 9.13 3.83 11.81
CA PRO A 20 8.65 2.48 11.50
C PRO A 20 7.18 2.22 11.84
N THR A 21 6.69 2.83 12.93
CA THR A 21 5.28 2.75 13.34
C THR A 21 4.34 3.44 12.34
N GLU A 22 4.72 4.61 11.84
CA GLU A 22 3.93 5.35 10.84
C GLU A 22 3.89 4.58 9.52
N LEU A 23 5.02 4.00 9.13
CA LEU A 23 5.13 3.15 7.94
C LEU A 23 4.23 1.91 8.07
N SER A 24 4.25 1.22 9.21
CA SER A 24 3.38 0.06 9.47
C SER A 24 1.89 0.44 9.41
N LEU A 25 1.50 1.56 10.01
CA LEU A 25 0.11 2.01 10.01
C LEU A 25 -0.38 2.42 8.62
N LEU A 26 0.48 3.06 7.83
CA LEU A 26 0.19 3.39 6.43
C LEU A 26 0.11 2.11 5.57
N LEU A 27 1.01 1.16 5.86
CA LEU A 27 1.04 -0.26 5.52
C LEU A 27 -0.35 -0.91 5.58
N ASP A 28 -0.86 -0.96 6.81
CA ASP A 28 -2.10 -1.64 7.16
C ASP A 28 -3.31 -0.97 6.52
N ARG A 29 -3.31 0.37 6.45
CA ARG A 29 -4.37 1.10 5.73
C ARG A 29 -4.39 0.76 4.24
N ALA A 30 -3.24 0.58 3.61
CA ALA A 30 -3.15 0.15 2.21
C ALA A 30 -3.64 -1.31 2.04
N VAL A 31 -3.33 -2.20 2.97
CA VAL A 31 -3.88 -3.56 3.02
C VAL A 31 -5.41 -3.54 3.07
N ASP A 32 -5.98 -2.76 4.00
CA ASP A 32 -7.42 -2.69 4.18
C ASP A 32 -8.14 -2.10 2.97
N MET A 33 -7.56 -1.08 2.33
CA MET A 33 -8.07 -0.52 1.09
C MET A 33 -8.02 -1.55 -0.06
N THR A 34 -6.92 -2.30 -0.17
CA THR A 34 -6.76 -3.35 -1.19
C THR A 34 -7.82 -4.45 -0.99
N ARG A 35 -8.07 -4.87 0.26
CA ARG A 35 -9.13 -5.84 0.59
C ARG A 35 -10.52 -5.32 0.24
N LEU A 36 -10.79 -4.04 0.50
CA LEU A 36 -12.06 -3.41 0.14
C LEU A 36 -12.27 -3.45 -1.37
N LEU A 37 -11.29 -3.00 -2.15
CA LEU A 37 -11.36 -2.99 -3.61
C LEU A 37 -11.44 -4.41 -4.20
N MET A 38 -10.78 -5.39 -3.59
CA MET A 38 -10.87 -6.81 -3.98
C MET A 38 -12.30 -7.35 -3.82
N ARG A 39 -13.00 -6.97 -2.74
CA ARG A 39 -14.41 -7.36 -2.53
C ARG A 39 -15.33 -6.71 -3.55
N GLU A 40 -15.05 -5.47 -3.96
CA GLU A 40 -15.84 -4.74 -4.96
C GLU A 40 -15.63 -5.29 -6.38
N ASN A 41 -14.45 -5.80 -6.71
CA ASN A 41 -14.06 -6.22 -8.06
C ASN A 41 -14.08 -7.75 -8.30
N HIS A 42 -14.78 -8.53 -7.46
CA HIS A 42 -14.91 -10.00 -7.56
C HIS A 42 -13.59 -10.78 -7.57
N ASP A 43 -12.85 -10.73 -6.46
CA ASP A 43 -11.78 -11.68 -6.08
C ASP A 43 -10.63 -11.84 -7.10
N ASP A 44 -9.96 -10.71 -7.37
CA ASP A 44 -8.77 -10.63 -8.23
C ASP A 44 -7.52 -11.24 -7.54
N GLU A 45 -6.93 -12.29 -8.12
CA GLU A 45 -5.68 -12.91 -7.65
C GLU A 45 -4.53 -11.91 -7.53
N THR A 46 -4.51 -10.88 -8.37
CA THR A 46 -3.52 -9.78 -8.27
C THR A 46 -3.65 -9.05 -6.93
N ALA A 47 -4.88 -8.82 -6.48
CA ALA A 47 -5.15 -8.13 -5.23
C ALA A 47 -4.72 -8.96 -4.02
N LYS A 48 -4.86 -10.29 -4.08
CA LYS A 48 -4.36 -11.21 -3.03
C LYS A 48 -2.84 -11.13 -2.89
N GLY A 49 -2.12 -11.10 -4.01
CA GLY A 49 -0.67 -10.91 -4.03
C GLY A 49 -0.25 -9.58 -3.40
N VAL A 50 -0.93 -8.48 -3.74
CA VAL A 50 -0.68 -7.15 -3.16
C VAL A 50 -0.93 -7.15 -1.65
N VAL A 51 -2.06 -7.70 -1.20
CA VAL A 51 -2.37 -7.83 0.25
C VAL A 51 -1.27 -8.58 0.98
N TYR A 52 -0.78 -9.69 0.41
CA TYR A 52 0.28 -10.49 1.02
C TYR A 52 1.58 -9.69 1.16
N CYS A 53 2.04 -9.04 0.09
CA CYS A 53 3.27 -8.25 0.09
C CYS A 53 3.19 -7.09 1.10
N LEU A 54 2.10 -6.32 1.10
CA LEU A 54 1.92 -5.20 2.03
C LEU A 54 1.83 -5.67 3.49
N SER A 55 1.17 -6.81 3.75
CA SER A 55 1.08 -7.39 5.10
C SER A 55 2.44 -7.87 5.62
N ILE A 56 3.35 -8.31 4.74
CA ILE A 56 4.73 -8.65 5.12
C ILE A 56 5.53 -7.38 5.39
N ALA A 57 5.42 -6.39 4.51
CA ALA A 57 6.12 -5.11 4.66
C ALA A 57 5.74 -4.42 5.97
N SER A 58 4.44 -4.35 6.29
CA SER A 58 3.93 -3.77 7.54
C SER A 58 4.54 -4.45 8.77
N ARG A 59 4.50 -5.79 8.83
CA ARG A 59 5.10 -6.56 9.93
C ARG A 59 6.62 -6.37 10.06
N ARG A 60 7.29 -6.05 8.95
CA ARG A 60 8.74 -5.84 8.88
C ARG A 60 9.14 -4.37 8.88
N ALA A 61 8.23 -3.43 9.12
CA ALA A 61 8.50 -1.99 8.95
C ALA A 61 9.76 -1.50 9.70
N HIS A 62 10.05 -2.05 10.87
CA HIS A 62 11.25 -1.72 11.67
C HIS A 62 12.58 -2.29 11.11
N ARG A 63 12.52 -3.12 10.07
CA ARG A 63 13.68 -3.75 9.42
C ARG A 63 13.83 -3.34 7.96
N LEU A 64 12.94 -2.49 7.45
CA LEU A 64 13.03 -1.98 6.09
C LEU A 64 14.07 -0.86 6.08
N SER A 65 14.96 -0.91 5.09
CA SER A 65 15.75 0.26 4.72
C SER A 65 14.85 1.37 4.17
N LYS A 66 15.38 2.59 4.11
CA LYS A 66 14.65 3.74 3.57
C LYS A 66 14.24 3.52 2.11
N ASP A 67 15.13 2.93 1.32
CA ASP A 67 14.89 2.65 -0.10
C ASP A 67 13.80 1.58 -0.26
N GLU A 68 13.89 0.47 0.47
CA GLU A 68 12.85 -0.57 0.47
C GLU A 68 11.49 0.01 0.91
N ALA A 69 11.46 0.83 1.96
CA ALA A 69 10.22 1.46 2.42
C ALA A 69 9.62 2.37 1.33
N THR A 70 10.46 3.15 0.65
CA THR A 70 10.05 4.04 -0.44
C THR A 70 9.48 3.26 -1.62
N GLU A 71 10.16 2.21 -2.07
CA GLU A 71 9.71 1.35 -3.15
C GLU A 71 8.37 0.68 -2.83
N ILE A 72 8.21 0.17 -1.60
CA ILE A 72 6.97 -0.48 -1.17
C ILE A 72 5.81 0.53 -1.14
N LEU A 73 6.04 1.75 -0.65
CA LEU A 73 5.02 2.80 -0.61
C LEU A 73 4.55 3.20 -2.01
N LEU A 74 5.48 3.39 -2.95
CA LEU A 74 5.15 3.68 -4.34
C LEU A 74 4.43 2.51 -5.02
N GLY A 75 4.91 1.27 -4.79
CA GLY A 75 4.24 0.07 -5.29
C GLY A 75 2.82 -0.10 -4.75
N ALA A 76 2.59 0.25 -3.48
CA ALA A 76 1.25 0.26 -2.88
C ALA A 76 0.34 1.28 -3.56
N ALA A 77 0.85 2.49 -3.82
CA ALA A 77 0.09 3.56 -4.50
C ALA A 77 -0.31 3.14 -5.92
N ASP A 78 0.61 2.55 -6.68
CA ASP A 78 0.36 2.09 -8.04
C ASP A 78 -0.60 0.90 -8.09
N ALA A 79 -0.47 -0.06 -7.18
CA ALA A 79 -1.42 -1.16 -7.07
C ALA A 79 -2.85 -0.65 -6.84
N LEU A 80 -3.02 0.30 -5.92
CA LEU A 80 -4.32 0.92 -5.65
C LEU A 80 -4.86 1.67 -6.89
N ARG A 81 -4.01 2.38 -7.64
CA ARG A 81 -4.41 3.02 -8.91
C ARG A 81 -4.93 2.03 -9.92
N ILE A 82 -4.18 0.95 -10.16
CA ILE A 82 -4.55 -0.09 -11.12
C ILE A 82 -5.90 -0.68 -10.75
N MET A 83 -6.10 -1.01 -9.46
CA MET A 83 -7.36 -1.57 -8.97
C MET A 83 -8.55 -0.61 -9.09
N LEU A 84 -8.33 0.69 -8.89
CA LEU A 84 -9.36 1.70 -9.11
C LEU A 84 -9.65 1.92 -10.60
N GLY A 85 -8.64 1.81 -11.46
CA GLY A 85 -8.79 1.91 -12.92
C GLY A 85 -9.59 0.75 -13.52
N LYS A 86 -9.56 -0.43 -12.90
CA LYS A 86 -10.42 -1.56 -13.29
C LYS A 86 -11.91 -1.33 -13.02
N LYS A 87 -12.29 -0.27 -12.29
CA LYS A 87 -13.68 0.05 -11.91
C LYS A 87 -14.44 0.87 -12.99
N THR A 88 -13.77 1.26 -14.07
CA THR A 88 -14.38 1.95 -15.24
C THR A 88 -14.45 1.01 -16.43
#